data_AF-A0A7M2WVP9-F1
#
_entry.id   AF-A0A7M2WVP9-F1
#
_cell.length_a   1.000
_cell.length_b   1.000
_cell.length_c   1.000
_cell.angle_alpha   90.00
_cell.angle_beta   90.00
_cell.angle_gamma   90.00
#
_symmetry.space_group_name_H-M   'P 1'
#
loop_
_entity.id
_entity.type
_entity.pdbx_description
1 polymer ?
#
loop_
_entity_poly.entity_id
_entity_poly.type
_entity_poly.pdbx_seq_one_letter_code
_entity_poly.pdbx_strand_id
1 'polypeptide(L)'
;MFGFRKSEEPLAGPRVSSKYCTDKFSGKYPHVGLYDCRDRKVWVCKPLGGQAIRTSHARLITGADNATSTVWKDRFICFWFYTPDTGEGFIHGYPIDWEEAHLLVRIDPNWDYDRQKYIQPELTDHVEANLERQFKHGERIFEFFKAGKHPYPISLHYIGQRATDSLFYVKRAEKT
;
A
#
# COMPACT_ATOMS: atom_id res chain seq x y z
N MET A 1 -8.55 29.01 -35.17
CA MET A 1 -8.40 29.29 -33.73
C MET A 1 -8.06 27.99 -33.02
N PHE A 2 -6.80 27.75 -32.71
CA PHE A 2 -6.35 26.59 -31.94
C PHE A 2 -6.23 27.00 -30.48
N GLY A 3 -7.24 26.63 -29.68
CA GLY A 3 -7.21 26.82 -28.24
C GLY A 3 -6.30 25.79 -27.59
N PHE A 4 -5.07 26.19 -27.24
CA PHE A 4 -4.27 25.45 -26.28
C PHE A 4 -5.03 25.43 -24.95
N ARG A 5 -5.60 24.27 -24.60
CA ARG A 5 -6.04 24.00 -23.23
C ARG A 5 -4.81 24.19 -22.34
N LYS A 6 -4.85 25.22 -21.48
CA LYS A 6 -3.98 25.32 -20.31
C LYS A 6 -4.03 23.96 -19.62
N SER A 7 -2.91 23.23 -19.62
CA SER A 7 -2.75 22.08 -18.76
C SER A 7 -3.05 22.55 -17.34
N GLU A 8 -3.98 21.89 -16.67
CA GLU A 8 -4.23 22.11 -15.24
C GLU A 8 -2.88 22.15 -14.53
N GLU A 9 -2.57 23.29 -13.90
CA GLU A 9 -1.34 23.42 -13.12
C GLU A 9 -1.32 22.26 -12.13
N PRO A 10 -0.30 21.39 -12.20
CA PRO A 10 -0.42 20.14 -11.52
C PRO A 10 -0.17 20.43 -10.05
N LEU A 11 -1.19 20.19 -9.22
CA LEU A 11 -1.26 20.47 -7.77
C LEU A 11 0.12 20.47 -7.12
N ALA A 12 0.50 21.61 -6.53
CA ALA A 12 1.74 21.76 -5.78
C ALA A 12 1.73 20.76 -4.61
N GLY A 13 2.61 19.75 -4.67
CA GLY A 13 2.68 18.69 -3.69
C GLY A 13 3.50 17.49 -4.17
N PRO A 14 3.88 16.59 -3.24
CA PRO A 14 4.62 15.37 -3.55
C PRO A 14 3.83 14.49 -4.51
N ARG A 15 4.55 13.77 -5.37
CA ARG A 15 3.97 12.81 -6.32
C ARG A 15 4.63 11.46 -6.18
N VAL A 16 3.93 10.42 -6.57
CA VAL A 16 4.57 9.11 -6.74
C VAL A 16 5.56 9.19 -7.90
N SER A 17 6.77 8.70 -7.68
CA SER A 17 7.85 8.70 -8.65
C SER A 17 7.59 7.72 -9.77
N SER A 18 7.29 8.19 -10.98
CA SER A 18 7.20 7.32 -12.16
C SER A 18 8.54 6.63 -12.51
N LYS A 19 9.67 7.15 -12.00
CA LYS A 19 10.98 6.50 -12.10
C LYS A 19 11.03 5.19 -11.32
N TYR A 20 10.51 5.19 -10.09
CA TYR A 20 10.56 4.06 -9.17
C TYR A 20 9.28 3.22 -9.14
N CYS A 21 8.16 3.78 -9.62
CA CYS A 21 6.84 3.16 -9.53
C CYS A 21 6.19 2.95 -10.88
N THR A 22 5.25 2.01 -10.89
CA THR A 22 4.34 1.67 -11.99
C THR A 22 2.95 1.41 -11.43
N ASP A 23 1.91 1.60 -12.23
CA ASP A 23 0.52 1.26 -11.90
C ASP A 23 0.10 -0.09 -12.51
N LYS A 24 1.09 -0.90 -12.86
CA LYS A 24 0.92 -2.24 -13.42
C LYS A 24 1.74 -3.23 -12.62
N PHE A 25 1.18 -4.39 -12.37
CA PHE A 25 1.86 -5.51 -11.72
C PHE A 25 1.89 -6.73 -12.63
N SER A 26 3.02 -7.43 -12.67
CA SER A 26 3.26 -8.58 -13.54
C SER A 26 3.25 -9.92 -12.81
N GLY A 27 3.11 -9.96 -11.48
CA GLY A 27 3.06 -11.21 -10.73
C GLY A 27 4.41 -11.85 -10.39
N LYS A 28 5.54 -11.17 -10.62
CA LYS A 28 6.84 -11.88 -10.69
C LYS A 28 7.84 -11.58 -9.59
N TYR A 29 7.61 -10.58 -8.76
CA TYR A 29 8.61 -10.16 -7.79
C TYR A 29 8.01 -9.53 -6.53
N PRO A 30 8.66 -9.71 -5.36
CA PRO A 30 8.24 -9.07 -4.13
C PRO A 30 8.60 -7.58 -4.17
N HIS A 31 7.72 -6.74 -3.63
CA HIS A 31 7.89 -5.28 -3.69
C HIS A 31 7.12 -4.55 -2.59
N VAL A 32 7.54 -3.32 -2.32
CA VAL A 32 6.70 -2.35 -1.63
C VAL A 32 5.79 -1.59 -2.60
N GLY A 33 4.69 -1.06 -2.11
CA GLY A 33 3.84 -0.15 -2.88
C GLY A 33 3.09 0.86 -2.03
N LEU A 34 2.49 1.82 -2.74
CA LEU A 34 1.70 2.91 -2.20
C LEU A 34 0.30 2.87 -2.78
N TYR A 35 -0.70 3.07 -1.95
CA TYR A 35 -2.05 3.35 -2.39
C TYR A 35 -2.40 4.80 -2.08
N ASP A 36 -2.74 5.55 -3.13
CA ASP A 36 -3.19 6.93 -3.02
C ASP A 36 -4.69 6.95 -2.72
N CYS A 37 -5.07 7.30 -1.48
CA CYS A 37 -6.47 7.29 -1.07
C CYS A 37 -7.32 8.33 -1.83
N ARG A 38 -6.70 9.44 -2.25
CA ARG A 38 -7.37 10.51 -3.01
C ARG A 38 -7.67 10.07 -4.43
N ASP A 39 -6.66 9.56 -5.13
CA ASP A 39 -6.77 9.17 -6.54
C ASP A 39 -7.25 7.72 -6.71
N ARG A 40 -7.43 6.99 -5.59
CA ARG A 40 -7.79 5.57 -5.52
C ARG A 40 -6.92 4.70 -6.41
N LYS A 41 -5.62 4.98 -6.41
CA LYS A 41 -4.66 4.40 -7.34
C LYS A 41 -3.57 3.62 -6.61
N VAL A 42 -3.35 2.40 -7.09
CA VAL A 42 -2.25 1.53 -6.62
C VAL A 42 -0.98 1.83 -7.41
N TRP A 43 0.12 1.99 -6.68
CA TRP A 43 1.45 2.16 -7.22
C TRP A 43 2.37 1.08 -6.66
N VAL A 44 3.02 0.36 -7.58
CA VAL A 44 3.93 -0.74 -7.30
C VAL A 44 5.36 -0.30 -7.57
N CYS A 45 6.29 -0.58 -6.65
CA CYS A 45 7.70 -0.38 -6.88
C CYS A 45 8.19 -1.27 -8.04
N LYS A 46 8.96 -0.70 -8.96
CA LYS A 46 9.61 -1.43 -10.05
C LYS A 46 10.68 -2.38 -9.50
N PRO A 47 11.14 -3.39 -10.25
CA PRO A 47 12.00 -4.45 -9.71
C PRO A 47 13.40 -4.02 -9.23
N LEU A 48 13.84 -2.75 -9.38
CA LEU A 48 15.08 -2.13 -8.84
C LEU A 48 16.28 -3.08 -8.58
N GLY A 49 16.62 -3.97 -9.52
CA GLY A 49 17.72 -4.94 -9.35
C GLY A 49 17.53 -5.94 -8.20
N GLY A 50 16.29 -6.35 -7.92
CA GLY A 50 15.94 -7.30 -6.84
C GLY A 50 15.73 -6.68 -5.47
N GLN A 51 15.86 -5.35 -5.32
CA GLN A 51 15.74 -4.65 -4.04
C GLN A 51 14.36 -4.00 -3.82
N ALA A 52 13.37 -4.32 -4.66
CA ALA A 52 12.07 -3.67 -4.64
C ALA A 52 11.34 -3.84 -3.29
N ILE A 53 11.44 -5.02 -2.65
CA ILE A 53 10.82 -5.29 -1.34
C ILE A 53 11.53 -4.59 -0.16
N ARG A 54 12.83 -4.29 -0.30
CA ARG A 54 13.64 -3.60 0.73
C ARG A 54 13.65 -2.09 0.57
N THR A 55 12.99 -1.57 -0.47
CA THR A 55 12.96 -0.15 -0.75
C THR A 55 12.03 0.55 0.24
N SER A 56 12.51 1.64 0.85
CA SER A 56 11.64 2.48 1.69
C SER A 56 10.50 3.09 0.85
N HIS A 57 9.27 3.03 1.36
CA HIS A 57 8.11 3.70 0.77
C HIS A 57 8.35 5.19 0.52
N ALA A 58 9.14 5.85 1.37
CA ALA A 58 9.46 7.27 1.22
C ALA A 58 10.25 7.56 -0.08
N ARG A 59 11.08 6.61 -0.53
CA ARG A 59 11.84 6.70 -1.80
C ARG A 59 10.94 6.65 -3.03
N LEU A 60 9.72 6.15 -2.88
CA LEU A 60 8.74 6.08 -3.97
C LEU A 60 8.07 7.43 -4.24
N ILE A 61 8.33 8.46 -3.44
CA ILE A 61 7.72 9.78 -3.52
C ILE A 61 8.75 10.80 -4.04
N THR A 62 8.43 11.54 -5.11
CA THR A 62 9.24 12.66 -5.64
C THR A 62 8.91 13.98 -4.95
N GLY A 63 9.92 14.85 -4.84
CA GLY A 63 9.77 16.18 -4.25
C GLY A 63 10.07 16.23 -2.75
N ALA A 64 10.54 15.12 -2.18
CA ALA A 64 10.99 15.03 -0.81
C ALA A 64 12.52 14.92 -0.75
N ASP A 65 13.17 15.79 0.00
CA ASP A 65 14.46 15.45 0.60
C ASP A 65 14.23 14.37 1.69
N ASN A 66 15.27 13.65 2.11
CA ASN A 66 15.10 12.55 3.08
C ASN A 66 14.39 13.00 4.37
N ALA A 67 14.46 14.29 4.73
CA ALA A 67 13.85 14.85 5.95
C ALA A 67 12.35 15.22 5.79
N THR A 68 11.90 15.61 4.61
CA THR A 68 10.49 15.97 4.31
C THR A 68 9.66 14.78 3.80
N SER A 69 10.31 13.66 3.48
CA SER A 69 9.67 12.46 2.90
C SER A 69 8.67 11.75 3.82
N THR A 70 8.79 11.93 5.13
CA THR A 70 7.93 11.31 6.15
C THR A 70 6.53 11.90 6.20
N VAL A 71 6.41 13.24 6.21
CA VAL A 71 5.10 13.93 6.27
C VAL A 71 4.24 13.60 5.05
N TRP A 72 4.89 13.47 3.89
CA TRP A 72 4.19 13.16 2.64
C TRP A 72 3.77 11.70 2.51
N LYS A 73 4.44 10.79 3.22
CA LYS A 73 4.06 9.37 3.28
C LYS A 73 2.69 9.20 3.93
N ASP A 74 2.32 10.09 4.85
CA ASP A 74 1.07 9.97 5.62
C ASP A 74 -0.19 10.16 4.76
N ARG A 75 -0.04 10.63 3.50
CA ARG A 75 -1.12 10.59 2.50
C ARG A 75 -1.42 9.18 1.96
N PHE A 76 -0.43 8.30 1.99
CA PHE A 76 -0.49 7.01 1.29
C PHE A 76 -0.61 5.84 2.26
N ILE A 77 -1.48 4.91 1.93
CA ILE A 77 -1.44 3.59 2.57
C ILE A 77 -0.24 2.83 1.99
N CYS A 78 0.67 2.43 2.87
CA CYS A 78 1.83 1.63 2.52
C CYS A 78 1.45 0.15 2.53
N PHE A 79 1.93 -0.60 1.55
CA PHE A 79 1.78 -2.05 1.54
C PHE A 79 3.06 -2.76 1.10
N TRP A 80 3.14 -4.04 1.42
CA TRP A 80 4.18 -4.97 0.99
C TRP A 80 3.50 -6.14 0.28
N PHE A 81 4.10 -6.57 -0.82
CA PHE A 81 3.66 -7.76 -1.54
C PHE A 81 4.83 -8.74 -1.61
N TYR A 82 4.63 -9.92 -1.05
CA TYR A 82 5.55 -11.04 -1.15
C TYR A 82 5.00 -12.03 -2.16
N THR A 83 5.82 -12.43 -3.12
CA THR A 83 5.53 -13.60 -3.95
C THR A 83 5.82 -14.88 -3.16
N PRO A 84 5.33 -16.06 -3.60
CA PRO A 84 5.66 -17.33 -2.96
C PRO A 84 7.17 -17.48 -2.76
N ASP A 85 7.54 -18.07 -1.62
CA ASP A 85 8.92 -18.41 -1.22
C ASP A 85 9.87 -17.21 -1.09
N THR A 86 9.35 -15.98 -0.98
CA THR A 86 10.18 -14.77 -0.86
C THR A 86 10.17 -14.08 0.49
N GLY A 87 9.26 -14.46 1.39
CA GLY A 87 9.30 -14.04 2.78
C GLY A 87 9.77 -15.15 3.70
N GLU A 88 9.98 -14.82 4.96
CA GLU A 88 10.46 -15.75 5.98
C GLU A 88 9.94 -15.36 7.36
N GLY A 89 9.85 -16.35 8.26
CA GLY A 89 9.55 -16.15 9.68
C GLY A 89 8.12 -15.69 9.97
N PHE A 90 7.97 -15.01 11.11
CA PHE A 90 6.69 -14.53 11.63
C PHE A 90 6.47 -13.06 11.26
N ILE A 91 5.21 -12.67 11.02
CA ILE A 91 4.82 -11.27 10.90
C ILE A 91 4.11 -10.86 12.19
N HIS A 92 4.68 -9.90 12.92
CA HIS A 92 4.21 -9.50 14.26
C HIS A 92 3.98 -10.70 15.22
N GLY A 93 4.84 -11.72 15.12
CA GLY A 93 4.72 -12.95 15.92
C GLY A 93 3.68 -13.96 15.41
N TYR A 94 2.93 -13.65 14.35
CA TYR A 94 1.98 -14.56 13.72
C TYR A 94 2.66 -15.43 12.65
N PRO A 95 2.45 -16.76 12.64
CA PRO A 95 3.07 -17.66 11.65
C PRO A 95 2.45 -17.46 10.27
N ILE A 96 3.30 -17.42 9.23
CA ILE A 96 2.87 -17.22 7.85
C ILE A 96 3.35 -18.40 7.00
N ASP A 97 2.43 -18.93 6.21
CA ASP A 97 2.69 -19.92 5.17
C ASP A 97 3.21 -19.26 3.89
N TRP A 98 4.52 -19.20 3.76
CA TRP A 98 5.20 -18.53 2.66
C TRP A 98 5.12 -19.26 1.30
N GLU A 99 4.43 -20.41 1.20
CA GLU A 99 4.19 -21.11 -0.07
C GLU A 99 3.22 -20.36 -1.00
N GLU A 100 2.52 -19.33 -0.47
CA GLU A 100 1.63 -18.46 -1.23
C GLU A 100 2.08 -17.00 -1.24
N ALA A 101 1.39 -16.17 -2.05
CA ALA A 101 1.65 -14.74 -2.04
C ALA A 101 0.94 -14.05 -0.87
N HIS A 102 1.59 -13.04 -0.30
CA HIS A 102 1.03 -12.26 0.79
C HIS A 102 1.05 -10.77 0.49
N LEU A 103 -0.13 -10.17 0.54
CA LEU A 103 -0.34 -8.74 0.52
C LEU A 103 -0.53 -8.26 1.96
N LEU A 104 0.46 -7.52 2.46
CA LEU A 104 0.43 -6.88 3.76
C LEU A 104 0.06 -5.40 3.59
N VAL A 105 -1.14 -5.00 4.00
CA VAL A 105 -1.59 -3.61 3.93
C VAL A 105 -1.47 -2.97 5.30
N ARG A 106 -0.73 -1.86 5.39
CA ARG A 106 -0.64 -1.10 6.64
C ARG A 106 -1.98 -0.46 6.96
N ILE A 107 -2.41 -0.58 8.20
CA ILE A 107 -3.54 0.15 8.75
C ILE A 107 -3.09 0.93 9.99
N ASP A 108 -3.80 2.01 10.29
CA ASP A 108 -3.57 2.83 11.48
C ASP A 108 -4.93 3.32 12.00
N PRO A 109 -5.44 2.77 13.12
CA PRO A 109 -6.74 3.15 13.65
C PRO A 109 -6.88 4.66 13.89
N ASN A 110 -5.78 5.31 14.26
CA ASN A 110 -5.76 6.70 14.69
C ASN A 110 -5.33 7.68 13.60
N TRP A 111 -5.05 7.22 12.38
CA TRP A 111 -4.74 8.09 11.26
C TRP A 111 -5.79 7.98 10.15
N ASP A 112 -6.46 9.09 9.84
CA ASP A 112 -7.38 9.18 8.71
C ASP A 112 -6.60 9.57 7.45
N TYR A 113 -6.31 8.59 6.59
CA TYR A 113 -5.55 8.80 5.34
C TYR A 113 -6.30 9.68 4.32
N ASP A 114 -7.64 9.64 4.32
CA ASP A 114 -8.45 10.44 3.40
C ASP A 114 -8.44 11.92 3.79
N ARG A 115 -8.46 12.21 5.10
CA ARG A 115 -8.48 13.57 5.66
C ARG A 115 -7.10 14.09 6.08
N GLN A 116 -6.10 13.21 6.16
CA GLN A 116 -4.76 13.47 6.70
C GLN A 116 -4.80 14.07 8.10
N LYS A 117 -5.54 13.42 8.99
CA LYS A 117 -5.75 13.89 10.37
C LYS A 117 -5.64 12.75 11.36
N TYR A 118 -5.06 13.09 12.50
CA TYR A 118 -5.08 12.22 13.67
C TYR A 118 -6.49 12.16 14.27
N ILE A 119 -6.92 10.96 14.65
CA ILE A 119 -8.14 10.66 15.38
C ILE A 119 -7.75 10.25 16.79
N GLN A 120 -8.24 11.00 17.77
CA GLN A 120 -8.00 10.74 19.19
C GLN A 120 -8.54 9.34 19.57
N PRO A 121 -7.78 8.52 20.32
CA PRO A 121 -8.17 7.15 20.66
C PRO A 121 -9.49 7.05 21.44
N GLU A 122 -9.87 8.08 22.17
CA GLU A 122 -11.09 8.13 22.98
C GLU A 122 -12.36 8.26 22.13
N LEU A 123 -12.23 8.66 20.86
CA LEU A 123 -13.33 8.75 19.91
C LEU A 123 -13.55 7.40 19.21
N THR A 124 -13.96 6.38 19.98
CA THR A 124 -14.06 4.98 19.53
C THR A 124 -14.84 4.82 18.23
N ASP A 125 -16.01 5.45 18.12
CA ASP A 125 -16.87 5.38 16.93
C ASP A 125 -16.17 5.94 15.67
N HIS A 126 -15.34 6.97 15.86
CA HIS A 126 -14.58 7.58 14.77
C HIS A 126 -13.41 6.69 14.34
N VAL A 127 -12.77 6.01 15.31
CA VAL A 127 -11.69 5.05 15.07
C VAL A 127 -12.22 3.84 14.29
N GLU A 128 -13.36 3.27 14.72
CA GLU A 128 -13.99 2.13 14.04
C GLU A 128 -14.40 2.51 12.61
N ALA A 129 -15.08 3.64 12.43
CA ALA A 129 -15.45 4.12 11.10
C ALA A 129 -14.23 4.40 10.21
N ASN A 130 -13.10 4.80 10.79
CA ASN A 130 -11.85 4.99 10.05
C ASN A 130 -11.24 3.65 9.61
N LEU A 131 -11.22 2.66 10.49
CA LEU A 131 -10.75 1.31 10.16
C LEU A 131 -11.58 0.68 9.04
N GLU A 132 -12.91 0.83 9.06
CA GLU A 132 -13.76 0.35 7.97
C GLU A 132 -13.41 0.99 6.62
N ARG A 133 -13.06 2.28 6.60
CA ARG A 133 -12.60 2.96 5.37
C ARG A 133 -11.27 2.39 4.90
N GLN A 134 -10.34 2.15 5.82
CA GLN A 134 -9.04 1.56 5.50
C GLN A 134 -9.17 0.12 5.00
N PHE A 135 -10.07 -0.69 5.54
CA PHE A 135 -10.38 -2.01 5.00
C PHE A 135 -10.89 -1.93 3.57
N LYS A 136 -11.80 -1.00 3.26
CA LYS A 136 -12.25 -0.77 1.88
C LYS A 136 -11.11 -0.34 0.94
N HIS A 137 -10.14 0.42 1.44
CA HIS A 137 -8.94 0.76 0.65
C HIS A 137 -8.05 -0.47 0.44
N GLY A 138 -7.83 -1.26 1.48
CA GLY A 138 -7.11 -2.53 1.41
C GLY A 138 -7.73 -3.53 0.43
N GLU A 139 -9.05 -3.64 0.42
CA GLU A 139 -9.78 -4.45 -0.55
C GLU A 139 -9.54 -3.96 -1.99
N ARG A 140 -9.47 -2.64 -2.23
CA ARG A 140 -9.14 -2.11 -3.57
C ARG A 140 -7.73 -2.47 -4.00
N ILE A 141 -6.77 -2.44 -3.07
CA ILE A 141 -5.39 -2.90 -3.32
C ILE A 141 -5.42 -4.39 -3.65
N PHE A 142 -6.16 -5.19 -2.89
CA PHE A 142 -6.29 -6.62 -3.12
C PHE A 142 -6.92 -6.94 -4.49
N GLU A 143 -7.99 -6.24 -4.87
CA GLU A 143 -8.62 -6.42 -6.19
C GLU A 143 -7.69 -6.01 -7.33
N PHE A 144 -6.79 -5.03 -7.14
CA PHE A 144 -5.74 -4.72 -8.13
C PHE A 144 -4.82 -5.91 -8.38
N PHE A 145 -4.38 -6.61 -7.33
CA PHE A 145 -3.53 -7.80 -7.46
C PHE A 145 -4.30 -8.99 -8.03
N LYS A 146 -5.53 -9.22 -7.56
CA LYS A 146 -6.40 -10.28 -8.06
C LYS A 146 -6.77 -10.11 -9.53
N ALA A 147 -6.84 -8.88 -10.03
CA ALA A 147 -7.04 -8.62 -11.46
C ALA A 147 -5.83 -9.00 -12.32
N GLY A 148 -4.65 -9.14 -11.72
CA GLY A 148 -3.48 -9.70 -12.36
C GLY A 148 -3.61 -11.22 -12.47
N LYS A 149 -3.36 -11.78 -13.65
CA LYS A 149 -3.30 -13.24 -13.83
C LYS A 149 -2.05 -13.77 -13.14
N HIS A 150 -2.24 -14.49 -12.05
CA HIS A 150 -1.15 -15.00 -11.21
C HIS A 150 -1.30 -16.51 -11.00
N PRO A 151 -0.21 -17.29 -11.12
CA PRO A 151 -0.27 -18.75 -11.03
C PRO A 151 -0.36 -19.28 -9.58
N TYR A 152 -0.46 -18.39 -8.59
CA TYR A 152 -0.43 -18.68 -7.17
C TYR A 152 -1.58 -17.98 -6.45
N PRO A 153 -2.02 -18.51 -5.29
CA PRO A 153 -2.99 -17.83 -4.43
C PRO A 153 -2.38 -16.60 -3.77
N ILE A 154 -3.23 -15.63 -3.41
CA ILE A 154 -2.86 -14.39 -2.72
C ILE A 154 -3.69 -14.24 -1.46
N SER A 155 -3.03 -14.04 -0.32
CA SER A 155 -3.67 -13.75 0.96
C SER A 155 -3.45 -12.31 1.40
N LEU A 156 -4.54 -11.67 1.86
CA LEU A 156 -4.58 -10.32 2.39
C LEU A 156 -4.45 -10.32 3.90
N HIS A 157 -3.57 -9.46 4.40
CA HIS A 157 -3.35 -9.18 5.81
C HIS A 157 -3.41 -7.68 6.06
N TYR A 158 -3.97 -7.28 7.20
CA TYR A 158 -3.91 -5.91 7.70
C TYR A 158 -2.90 -5.82 8.83
N ILE A 159 -1.92 -4.93 8.69
CA ILE A 159 -0.82 -4.78 9.64
C ILE A 159 -0.97 -3.45 10.36
N GLY A 160 -1.38 -3.52 11.63
CA GLY A 160 -1.52 -2.36 12.52
C GLY A 160 -0.19 -1.91 13.12
N GLN A 161 -0.22 -0.87 13.96
CA GLN A 161 0.98 -0.39 14.66
C GLN A 161 1.47 -1.39 15.71
N ARG A 162 0.53 -2.09 16.37
CA ARG A 162 0.82 -3.17 17.32
C ARG A 162 0.41 -4.51 16.72
N ALA A 163 0.99 -5.58 17.26
CA ALA A 163 0.62 -6.95 16.88
C ALA A 163 -0.88 -7.23 17.10
N THR A 164 -1.44 -6.72 18.21
CA THR A 164 -2.87 -6.84 18.56
C THR A 164 -3.81 -6.15 17.58
N ASP A 165 -3.29 -5.18 16.82
CA ASP A 165 -4.08 -4.40 15.87
C ASP A 165 -4.00 -5.01 14.46
N SER A 166 -3.27 -6.11 14.30
CA SER A 166 -3.05 -6.77 13.02
C SER A 166 -4.05 -7.90 12.80
N LEU A 167 -4.54 -8.04 11.58
CA LEU A 167 -5.48 -9.08 11.16
C LEU A 167 -4.82 -9.90 10.05
N PHE A 168 -4.71 -11.21 10.26
CA PHE A 168 -4.04 -12.12 9.34
C PHE A 168 -5.05 -12.97 8.58
N TYR A 169 -4.72 -13.34 7.35
CA TYR A 169 -5.54 -14.21 6.48
C TYR A 169 -6.99 -13.73 6.34
N VAL A 170 -7.17 -12.41 6.22
CA VAL A 170 -8.50 -11.78 6.17
C VAL A 170 -9.27 -12.17 4.92
N LYS A 171 -8.56 -12.33 3.80
CA LYS A 171 -9.13 -12.71 2.51
C LYS A 171 -8.10 -13.45 1.69
N ARG A 172 -8.54 -14.44 0.91
CA ARG A 172 -7.70 -15.20 -0.01
C ARG A 172 -8.33 -15.23 -1.40
N ALA A 173 -7.50 -15.12 -2.44
CA ALA A 173 -7.90 -15.31 -3.82
C ALA A 173 -7.11 -16.49 -4.38
N GLU A 174 -7.81 -17.42 -5.04
CA GLU A 174 -7.17 -18.52 -5.73
C GLU A 174 -6.47 -18.07 -7.02
N LYS A 175 -5.55 -18.92 -7.49
CA LYS A 175 -4.87 -18.75 -8.78
C LYS A 175 -5.87 -18.56 -9.92
N THR A 176 -5.50 -17.71 -10.90
CA THR A 176 -6.30 -17.38 -12.10
C THR A 176 -5.65 -17.85 -13.38
#